data_AF-A0A971ME91-F1
#
_entry.id   AF-A0A971ME91-F1
#
_cell.length_a   1.000
_cell.length_b   1.000
_cell.length_c   1.000
_cell.angle_alpha   90.00
_cell.angle_beta   90.00
_cell.angle_gamma   90.00
#
_symmetry.space_group_name_H-M   'P 1'
#
loop_
_entity.id
_entity.type
_entity.pdbx_description
1 polymer ?
#
loop_
_entity_poly.entity_id
_entity_poly.type
_entity_poly.pdbx_seq_one_letter_code
_entity_poly.pdbx_strand_id
1 'polypeptide(L)'
;MEKRILLSFLLILIVITSTACTNKLEKGFNYLKEGELDKAETIFNEIIISDDENLEAYDGLIQVYRKKNQIDNMARVLELALSKGYTPKDDSYYMDVFNYYKDLGDSSKLESFLEKIGEDKLPKEAFGELVLGKHPEEKGEIIDTKYGDIDGDGRDEMMVLSATKMDVSSEYDYVYFRIYELATGRLKYEEEIEIYPCIPSDLTVGDFTKDGIPEVHFTITMLAASNSADFDYIISFQDGEFRNIYTLENRISDVGYFMGIQPGGEL
;
A
#
# COMPACT_ATOMS: atom_id res chain seq x y z
N MET A 1 -61.36 3.02 7.16
CA MET A 1 -61.02 3.85 8.33
C MET A 1 -59.87 3.23 9.10
N GLU A 2 -59.94 1.93 9.41
CA GLU A 2 -58.89 1.17 10.13
C GLU A 2 -57.48 1.24 9.52
N LYS A 3 -57.32 1.08 8.19
CA LYS A 3 -56.00 1.19 7.55
C LYS A 3 -55.34 2.57 7.69
N ARG A 4 -56.14 3.65 7.72
CA ARG A 4 -55.62 5.02 7.92
C ARG A 4 -55.19 5.22 9.36
N ILE A 5 -55.98 4.74 10.33
CA ILE A 5 -55.64 4.78 11.76
C ILE A 5 -54.37 3.97 12.04
N LEU A 6 -54.25 2.76 11.49
CA LEU A 6 -53.06 1.91 11.64
C LEU A 6 -51.80 2.58 11.08
N LEU A 7 -51.90 3.24 9.92
CA LEU A 7 -50.80 3.98 9.30
C LEU A 7 -50.42 5.21 10.14
N SER A 8 -51.41 5.94 10.71
CA SER A 8 -51.17 7.05 11.64
C SER A 8 -50.42 6.60 12.90
N PHE A 9 -50.83 5.48 13.51
CA PHE A 9 -50.17 4.94 14.69
C PHE A 9 -48.76 4.47 14.40
N LEU A 10 -48.54 3.82 13.25
CA LEU A 10 -47.20 3.40 12.81
C LEU A 10 -46.27 4.61 12.61
N LEU A 11 -46.75 5.68 11.96
CA LEU A 11 -46.01 6.92 11.78
C LEU A 11 -45.66 7.59 13.12
N ILE A 12 -46.59 7.64 14.08
CA ILE A 12 -46.34 8.20 15.42
C ILE A 12 -45.29 7.35 16.16
N LEU A 13 -45.38 6.02 16.07
CA LEU A 13 -44.42 5.13 16.70
C LEU A 13 -43.00 5.36 16.14
N ILE A 14 -42.87 5.44 14.81
CA ILE A 14 -41.60 5.74 14.11
C ILE A 14 -41.02 7.08 14.57
N VAL A 15 -41.85 8.12 14.69
CA VAL A 15 -41.41 9.46 15.12
C VAL A 15 -40.96 9.48 16.59
N ILE A 16 -41.63 8.73 17.47
CA ILE A 16 -41.25 8.61 18.88
C ILE A 16 -39.91 7.85 19.01
N THR A 17 -39.75 6.75 18.26
CA THR A 17 -38.50 5.99 18.27
C THR A 17 -37.34 6.79 17.69
N SER A 18 -37.58 7.59 16.64
CA SER A 18 -36.53 8.42 16.04
C SER A 18 -36.08 9.54 17.00
N THR A 19 -37.00 10.21 17.69
CA THR A 19 -36.66 11.28 18.66
C THR A 19 -35.98 10.78 19.92
N ALA A 20 -36.33 9.57 20.39
CA ALA A 20 -35.64 8.96 21.52
C ALA A 20 -34.20 8.55 21.16
N CYS A 21 -33.98 8.03 19.95
CA CYS A 21 -32.66 7.66 19.44
C CYS A 21 -31.76 8.90 19.27
N THR A 22 -32.28 9.99 18.69
CA THR A 22 -31.51 11.25 18.54
C THR A 22 -31.07 11.83 19.87
N ASN A 23 -31.92 11.78 20.91
CA ASN A 23 -31.56 12.28 22.24
C ASN A 23 -30.45 11.45 22.91
N LYS A 24 -30.44 10.13 22.72
CA LYS A 24 -29.36 9.27 23.23
C LYS A 24 -28.05 9.55 22.50
N LEU A 25 -28.11 9.71 21.18
CA LEU A 25 -26.94 9.96 20.36
C LEU A 25 -26.23 11.26 20.75
N GLU A 26 -27.00 12.36 20.89
CA GLU A 26 -26.47 13.64 21.37
C GLU A 26 -25.81 13.50 22.75
N LYS A 27 -26.44 12.73 23.65
CA LYS A 27 -25.88 12.45 24.98
C LYS A 27 -24.55 11.69 24.92
N GLY A 28 -24.44 10.70 24.03
CA GLY A 28 -23.20 9.95 23.81
C GLY A 28 -22.05 10.86 23.36
N PHE A 29 -22.31 11.72 22.37
CA PHE A 29 -21.34 12.70 21.90
C PHE A 29 -20.99 13.77 22.94
N ASN A 30 -21.94 14.18 23.79
CA ASN A 30 -21.65 15.08 24.92
C ASN A 30 -20.69 14.43 25.93
N TYR A 31 -20.92 13.17 26.32
CA TYR A 31 -19.97 12.44 27.17
C TYR A 31 -18.61 12.29 26.53
N LEU A 32 -18.55 11.99 25.23
CA LEU A 32 -17.29 11.91 24.49
C LEU A 32 -16.52 13.23 24.51
N LYS A 33 -17.22 14.36 24.32
CA LYS A 33 -16.63 15.72 24.36
C LYS A 33 -16.13 16.09 25.75
N GLU A 34 -16.82 15.66 26.80
CA GLU A 34 -16.43 15.85 28.21
C GLU A 34 -15.30 14.91 28.65
N GLY A 35 -14.92 13.92 27.81
CA GLY A 35 -13.91 12.92 28.15
C GLY A 35 -14.43 11.80 29.06
N GLU A 36 -15.74 11.70 29.25
CA GLU A 36 -16.39 10.64 30.01
C GLU A 36 -16.54 9.36 29.17
N LEU A 37 -15.40 8.78 28.76
CA LEU A 37 -15.33 7.76 27.71
C LEU A 37 -16.14 6.48 28.01
N ASP A 38 -16.19 6.02 29.28
CA ASP A 38 -16.97 4.82 29.66
C ASP A 38 -18.48 5.04 29.53
N LYS A 39 -18.95 6.25 29.85
CA LYS A 39 -20.37 6.61 29.71
C LYS A 39 -20.73 6.76 28.24
N ALA A 40 -19.85 7.40 27.45
CA ALA A 40 -20.02 7.49 26.01
C ALA A 40 -20.09 6.09 25.36
N GLU A 41 -19.15 5.21 25.70
CA GLU A 41 -19.14 3.81 25.25
C GLU A 41 -20.46 3.09 25.55
N THR A 42 -20.95 3.22 26.79
CA THR A 42 -22.20 2.59 27.22
C THR A 42 -23.37 3.07 26.36
N ILE A 43 -23.47 4.38 26.11
CA ILE A 43 -24.55 4.97 25.32
C ILE A 43 -24.48 4.52 23.85
N PHE A 44 -23.31 4.56 23.22
CA PHE A 44 -23.17 4.14 21.82
C PHE A 44 -23.45 2.64 21.64
N ASN A 45 -22.99 1.79 22.56
CA ASN A 45 -23.33 0.36 22.55
C ASN A 45 -24.83 0.12 22.72
N GLU A 46 -25.51 0.84 23.62
CA GLU A 46 -26.97 0.73 23.75
C GLU A 46 -27.70 1.09 22.44
N ILE A 47 -27.24 2.14 21.74
CA ILE A 47 -27.81 2.55 20.45
C ILE A 47 -27.61 1.43 19.43
N ILE A 48 -26.36 0.96 19.25
CA ILE A 48 -26.02 -0.11 18.28
C ILE A 48 -26.79 -1.41 18.57
N ILE A 49 -27.00 -1.78 19.84
CA ILE A 49 -27.80 -2.95 20.21
C ILE A 49 -29.27 -2.80 19.79
N SER A 50 -29.81 -1.57 19.84
CA SER A 50 -31.21 -1.29 19.49
C SER A 50 -31.44 -0.95 18.03
N ASP A 51 -30.42 -0.42 17.36
CA ASP A 51 -30.42 0.10 16.00
C ASP A 51 -29.00 -0.07 15.44
N ASP A 52 -28.72 -1.26 14.90
CA ASP A 52 -27.41 -1.63 14.39
C ASP A 52 -27.12 -1.02 13.01
N GLU A 53 -28.01 -0.20 12.47
CA GLU A 53 -27.82 0.60 11.25
C GLU A 53 -27.43 2.06 11.59
N ASN A 54 -27.30 2.40 12.87
CA ASN A 54 -26.94 3.74 13.32
C ASN A 54 -25.43 4.02 13.16
N LEU A 55 -25.02 4.42 11.95
CA LEU A 55 -23.61 4.68 11.61
C LEU A 55 -22.97 5.80 12.46
N GLU A 56 -23.75 6.76 12.96
CA GLU A 56 -23.26 7.82 13.84
C GLU A 56 -22.86 7.27 15.23
N ALA A 57 -23.57 6.26 15.74
CA ALA A 57 -23.19 5.59 16.98
C ALA A 57 -21.90 4.77 16.82
N TYR A 58 -21.71 4.14 15.66
CA TYR A 58 -20.43 3.49 15.32
C TYR A 58 -19.27 4.49 15.30
N ASP A 59 -19.46 5.65 14.65
CA ASP A 59 -18.45 6.71 14.64
C ASP A 59 -18.09 7.18 16.06
N GLY A 60 -19.09 7.42 16.91
CA GLY A 60 -18.89 7.75 18.30
C GLY A 60 -18.09 6.69 19.06
N LEU A 61 -18.37 5.41 18.83
CA LEU A 61 -17.67 4.30 19.47
C LEU A 61 -16.22 4.15 18.98
N ILE A 62 -15.96 4.37 17.68
CA ILE A 62 -14.60 4.42 17.11
C ILE A 62 -13.78 5.53 17.80
N GLN A 63 -14.36 6.73 17.94
CA GLN A 63 -13.71 7.85 18.63
C GLN A 63 -13.42 7.55 20.11
N VAL A 64 -14.35 6.87 20.80
CA VAL A 64 -14.14 6.43 22.18
C VAL A 64 -12.93 5.49 22.27
N TYR A 65 -12.89 4.43 21.45
CA TYR A 65 -11.80 3.45 21.51
C TYR A 65 -10.45 4.05 21.09
N ARG A 66 -10.43 4.94 20.11
CA ARG A 66 -9.24 5.72 19.74
C ARG A 66 -8.71 6.53 20.93
N LYS A 67 -9.58 7.29 21.62
CA LYS A 67 -9.19 8.10 22.80
C LYS A 67 -8.75 7.25 24.00
N LYS A 68 -9.24 6.02 24.11
CA LYS A 68 -8.80 5.03 25.12
C LYS A 68 -7.50 4.32 24.74
N ASN A 69 -6.97 4.53 23.54
CA ASN A 69 -5.86 3.77 22.96
C ASN A 69 -6.15 2.25 22.89
N GLN A 70 -7.41 1.87 22.67
CA GLN A 70 -7.87 0.49 22.51
C GLN A 70 -8.02 0.20 21.01
N ILE A 71 -6.90 0.16 20.30
CA ILE A 71 -6.89 0.11 18.82
C ILE A 71 -7.43 -1.23 18.30
N ASP A 72 -7.30 -2.31 19.06
CA ASP A 72 -7.91 -3.61 18.77
C ASP A 72 -9.45 -3.54 18.73
N ASN A 73 -10.06 -2.86 19.71
CA ASN A 73 -11.50 -2.63 19.74
C ASN A 73 -11.93 -1.66 18.63
N MET A 74 -11.15 -0.59 18.43
CA MET A 74 -11.38 0.38 17.37
C MET A 74 -11.41 -0.30 15.99
N ALA A 75 -10.43 -1.15 15.68
CA ALA A 75 -10.34 -1.86 14.41
C ALA A 75 -11.57 -2.73 14.16
N ARG A 76 -12.00 -3.53 15.16
CA ARG A 76 -13.20 -4.37 15.05
C ARG A 76 -14.47 -3.56 14.78
N VAL A 77 -14.64 -2.43 15.47
CA VAL A 77 -15.81 -1.56 15.28
C VAL A 77 -15.78 -0.86 13.93
N LEU A 78 -14.62 -0.33 13.52
CA LEU A 78 -14.45 0.32 12.23
C LEU A 78 -14.76 -0.65 11.08
N GLU A 79 -14.20 -1.85 11.12
CA GLU A 79 -14.44 -2.87 10.08
C GLU A 79 -15.89 -3.32 9.98
N LEU A 80 -16.58 -3.43 11.12
CA LEU A 80 -18.00 -3.74 11.17
C LEU A 80 -18.81 -2.58 10.57
N ALA A 81 -18.50 -1.34 10.97
CA ALA A 81 -19.16 -0.15 10.44
C ALA A 81 -18.97 -0.04 8.92
N LEU A 82 -17.75 -0.25 8.41
CA LEU A 82 -17.44 -0.27 6.97
C LEU A 82 -18.29 -1.30 6.23
N SER A 83 -18.45 -2.52 6.79
CA SER A 83 -19.31 -3.55 6.19
C SER A 83 -20.80 -3.18 6.11
N LYS A 84 -21.22 -2.20 6.93
CA LYS A 84 -22.56 -1.61 6.94
C LYS A 84 -22.67 -0.34 6.10
N GLY A 85 -21.64 -0.01 5.32
CA GLY A 85 -21.62 1.17 4.46
C GLY A 85 -21.21 2.47 5.15
N TYR A 86 -20.60 2.39 6.35
CA TYR A 86 -19.96 3.56 6.96
C TYR A 86 -18.82 4.07 6.08
N THR A 87 -18.67 5.38 6.00
CA THR A 87 -17.47 6.01 5.48
C THR A 87 -16.98 7.03 6.51
N PRO A 88 -15.85 6.77 7.18
CA PRO A 88 -15.18 7.73 8.04
C PRO A 88 -15.09 9.12 7.42
N LYS A 89 -15.35 10.13 8.24
CA LYS A 89 -15.01 11.53 7.89
C LYS A 89 -13.54 11.85 8.15
N ASP A 90 -12.92 11.09 9.03
CA ASP A 90 -11.51 11.20 9.41
C ASP A 90 -10.77 9.97 8.91
N ASP A 91 -10.12 10.10 7.76
CA ASP A 91 -9.36 9.01 7.13
C ASP A 91 -8.18 8.54 7.99
N SER A 92 -7.77 9.30 9.01
CA SER A 92 -6.72 8.85 9.94
C SER A 92 -7.12 7.62 10.76
N TYR A 93 -8.42 7.27 10.81
CA TYR A 93 -8.84 5.99 11.37
C TYR A 93 -8.32 4.80 10.57
N TYR A 94 -8.19 4.95 9.24
CA TYR A 94 -7.61 3.91 8.41
C TYR A 94 -6.13 3.73 8.72
N MET A 95 -5.39 4.83 8.87
CA MET A 95 -3.97 4.80 9.23
C MET A 95 -3.73 4.16 10.60
N ASP A 96 -4.57 4.43 11.60
CA ASP A 96 -4.44 3.82 12.93
C ASP A 96 -4.58 2.29 12.87
N VAL A 97 -5.58 1.80 12.13
CA VAL A 97 -5.84 0.35 11.99
C VAL A 97 -4.79 -0.31 11.09
N PHE A 98 -4.37 0.36 10.01
CA PHE A 98 -3.28 -0.09 9.15
C PHE A 98 -1.99 -0.30 9.96
N ASN A 99 -1.57 0.71 10.73
CA ASN A 99 -0.38 0.63 11.55
C ASN A 99 -0.49 -0.46 12.62
N TYR A 100 -1.68 -0.60 13.23
CA TYR A 100 -1.92 -1.65 14.20
C TYR A 100 -1.74 -3.06 13.61
N TYR A 101 -2.29 -3.35 12.43
CA TYR A 101 -2.11 -4.65 11.78
C TYR A 101 -0.69 -4.86 11.24
N LYS A 102 -0.05 -3.80 10.72
CA LYS A 102 1.36 -3.81 10.32
C LYS A 102 2.26 -4.20 11.50
N ASP A 103 2.11 -3.53 12.64
CA ASP A 103 2.96 -3.72 13.82
C ASP A 103 2.69 -5.07 14.51
N LEU A 104 1.47 -5.60 14.38
CA LEU A 104 1.14 -6.95 14.82
C LEU A 104 1.78 -8.03 13.92
N GLY A 105 2.17 -7.69 12.70
CA GLY A 105 2.66 -8.63 11.68
C GLY A 105 1.57 -9.54 11.09
N ASP A 106 0.28 -9.24 11.34
CA ASP A 106 -0.85 -10.06 10.90
C ASP A 106 -1.24 -9.69 9.46
N SER A 107 -0.49 -10.25 8.50
CA SER A 107 -0.64 -9.93 7.07
C SER A 107 -2.05 -10.25 6.56
N SER A 108 -2.70 -11.30 7.07
CA SER A 108 -4.06 -11.67 6.66
C SER A 108 -5.11 -10.62 7.06
N LYS A 109 -5.00 -10.06 8.28
CA LYS A 109 -5.88 -8.95 8.69
C LYS A 109 -5.60 -7.67 7.90
N LEU A 110 -4.32 -7.38 7.66
CA LEU A 110 -3.93 -6.21 6.87
C LEU A 110 -4.52 -6.30 5.45
N GLU A 111 -4.34 -7.43 4.77
CA GLU A 111 -4.89 -7.68 3.43
C GLU A 111 -6.42 -7.53 3.40
N SER A 112 -7.13 -8.18 4.32
CA SER A 112 -8.59 -8.08 4.39
C SER A 112 -9.08 -6.66 4.68
N PHE A 113 -8.34 -5.91 5.49
CA PHE A 113 -8.65 -4.52 5.78
C PHE A 113 -8.48 -3.63 4.54
N LEU A 114 -7.36 -3.79 3.83
CA LEU A 114 -7.05 -3.04 2.60
C LEU A 114 -8.05 -3.31 1.48
N GLU A 115 -8.47 -4.57 1.29
CA GLU A 115 -9.53 -4.94 0.35
C GLU A 115 -10.84 -4.20 0.64
N LYS A 116 -11.16 -4.00 1.92
CA LYS A 116 -12.40 -3.33 2.34
C LYS A 116 -12.38 -1.82 2.14
N ILE A 117 -11.24 -1.17 2.39
CA ILE A 117 -11.14 0.30 2.33
C ILE A 117 -10.75 0.82 0.94
N GLY A 118 -10.03 0.02 0.16
CA GLY A 118 -9.35 0.46 -1.07
C GLY A 118 -8.02 1.14 -0.76
N GLU A 119 -7.02 0.86 -1.58
CA GLU A 119 -5.65 1.40 -1.41
C GLU A 119 -5.59 2.93 -1.52
N ASP A 120 -6.55 3.55 -2.23
CA ASP A 120 -6.66 5.00 -2.40
C ASP A 120 -6.95 5.75 -1.10
N LYS A 121 -7.34 5.05 -0.02
CA LYS A 121 -7.61 5.63 1.30
C LYS A 121 -6.37 5.86 2.15
N LEU A 122 -5.23 5.31 1.75
CA LEU A 122 -3.98 5.44 2.49
C LEU A 122 -2.93 6.15 1.62
N PRO A 123 -2.04 6.94 2.23
CA PRO A 123 -0.92 7.53 1.50
C PRO A 123 0.00 6.44 0.97
N LYS A 124 0.48 6.63 -0.26
CA LYS A 124 1.37 5.68 -0.94
C LYS A 124 2.63 5.38 -0.14
N GLU A 125 3.11 6.37 0.60
CA GLU A 125 4.28 6.29 1.47
C GLU A 125 4.12 5.24 2.58
N ALA A 126 2.90 5.05 3.13
CA ALA A 126 2.65 4.06 4.18
C ALA A 126 2.87 2.63 3.69
N PHE A 127 2.49 2.36 2.44
CA PHE A 127 2.76 1.08 1.78
C PHE A 127 4.24 0.91 1.45
N GLY A 128 4.92 1.98 1.05
CA GLY A 128 6.37 1.97 0.85
C GLY A 128 7.13 1.56 2.13
N GLU A 129 6.75 2.13 3.28
CA GLU A 129 7.32 1.74 4.58
C GLU A 129 7.04 0.28 4.94
N LEU A 130 5.85 -0.24 4.62
CA LEU A 130 5.52 -1.66 4.80
C LEU A 130 6.45 -2.57 3.98
N VAL A 131 6.63 -2.26 2.69
CA VAL A 131 7.53 -3.02 1.80
C VAL A 131 8.97 -2.97 2.31
N LEU A 132 9.47 -1.78 2.65
CA LEU A 132 10.82 -1.61 3.15
C LEU A 132 11.05 -2.33 4.49
N GLY A 133 10.04 -2.38 5.36
CA GLY A 133 10.10 -3.17 6.60
C GLY A 133 10.13 -4.69 6.37
N LYS A 134 9.70 -5.17 5.20
CA LYS A 134 9.80 -6.58 4.77
C LYS A 134 11.04 -6.87 3.93
N HIS A 135 11.78 -5.84 3.50
CA HIS A 135 13.00 -6.03 2.72
C HIS A 135 14.08 -6.69 3.58
N PRO A 136 14.72 -7.78 3.13
CA PRO A 136 15.68 -8.51 3.96
C PRO A 136 16.98 -7.73 4.17
N GLU A 137 17.44 -7.62 5.42
CA GLU A 137 18.66 -6.86 5.77
C GLU A 137 19.92 -7.39 5.08
N GLU A 138 20.00 -8.70 4.82
CA GLU A 138 21.15 -9.32 4.14
C GLU A 138 21.29 -8.91 2.67
N LYS A 139 20.27 -8.26 2.11
CA LYS A 139 20.22 -7.83 0.72
C LYS A 139 20.73 -6.39 0.53
N GLY A 140 21.46 -5.90 1.52
CA GLY A 140 22.27 -4.69 1.43
C GLY A 140 21.46 -3.40 1.60
N GLU A 141 22.10 -2.29 1.26
CA GLU A 141 21.43 -0.99 1.36
C GLU A 141 20.52 -0.73 0.15
N ILE A 142 19.47 0.03 0.38
CA ILE A 142 18.56 0.46 -0.68
C ILE A 142 19.25 1.53 -1.52
N ILE A 143 19.37 1.30 -2.83
CA ILE A 143 19.95 2.21 -3.81
C ILE A 143 18.88 3.15 -4.35
N ASP A 144 17.79 2.59 -4.87
CA ASP A 144 16.65 3.36 -5.37
C ASP A 144 15.36 2.56 -5.21
N THR A 145 14.23 3.29 -5.17
CA THR A 145 12.90 2.71 -5.18
C THR A 145 12.02 3.45 -6.16
N LYS A 146 11.16 2.71 -6.84
CA LYS A 146 10.15 3.25 -7.75
C LYS A 146 8.83 2.54 -7.55
N TYR A 147 7.78 3.15 -8.08
CA TYR A 147 6.44 2.59 -8.03
C TYR A 147 5.81 2.66 -9.40
N GLY A 148 4.91 1.73 -9.67
CA GLY A 148 4.06 1.72 -10.86
C GLY A 148 3.33 0.40 -10.98
N ASP A 149 2.19 0.42 -11.65
CA ASP A 149 1.46 -0.76 -12.12
C ASP A 149 2.26 -1.41 -13.26
N ILE A 150 3.21 -2.28 -12.93
CA ILE A 150 4.14 -2.90 -13.89
C ILE A 150 3.72 -4.31 -14.29
N ASP A 151 2.58 -4.79 -13.77
CA ASP A 151 1.94 -6.03 -14.23
C ASP A 151 0.56 -5.83 -14.88
N GLY A 152 0.04 -4.60 -14.88
CA GLY A 152 -1.19 -4.21 -15.55
C GLY A 152 -2.46 -4.60 -14.79
N ASP A 153 -2.38 -4.93 -13.50
CA ASP A 153 -3.55 -5.28 -12.69
C ASP A 153 -4.34 -4.06 -12.17
N GLY A 154 -3.82 -2.85 -12.41
CA GLY A 154 -4.41 -1.58 -12.00
C GLY A 154 -3.99 -1.11 -10.60
N ARG A 155 -3.10 -1.84 -9.93
CA ARG A 155 -2.51 -1.47 -8.63
C ARG A 155 -1.01 -1.32 -8.79
N ASP A 156 -0.43 -0.45 -7.97
CA ASP A 156 1.00 -0.21 -8.06
C ASP A 156 1.80 -1.36 -7.41
N GLU A 157 2.94 -1.68 -8.00
CA GLU A 157 4.04 -2.35 -7.34
C GLU A 157 5.03 -1.35 -6.74
N MET A 158 5.89 -1.86 -5.86
CA MET A 158 7.12 -1.23 -5.47
C MET A 158 8.32 -2.01 -6.00
N MET A 159 9.16 -1.33 -6.75
CA MET A 159 10.45 -1.81 -7.23
C MET A 159 11.53 -1.35 -6.26
N VAL A 160 12.36 -2.28 -5.84
CA VAL A 160 13.44 -2.05 -4.88
C VAL A 160 14.74 -2.53 -5.49
N LEU A 161 15.67 -1.60 -5.72
CA LEU A 161 17.05 -1.89 -6.08
C LEU A 161 17.91 -1.74 -4.84
N SER A 162 18.61 -2.81 -4.45
CA SER A 162 19.49 -2.81 -3.29
C SER A 162 20.83 -3.44 -3.63
N ALA A 163 21.88 -3.15 -2.87
CA ALA A 163 23.20 -3.69 -3.14
C ALA A 163 24.06 -3.85 -1.88
N THR A 164 24.92 -4.87 -1.88
CA THR A 164 25.85 -5.13 -0.77
C THR A 164 27.22 -4.54 -1.10
N LYS A 165 27.66 -3.59 -0.26
CA LYS A 165 28.95 -2.92 -0.40
C LYS A 165 30.12 -3.87 -0.20
N MET A 166 31.21 -3.58 -0.92
CA MET A 166 32.52 -4.14 -0.65
C MET A 166 33.09 -3.61 0.68
N ASP A 167 33.87 -4.43 1.38
CA ASP A 167 34.50 -4.05 2.66
C ASP A 167 35.47 -2.86 2.54
N VAL A 168 36.10 -2.69 1.37
CA VAL A 168 37.28 -1.83 1.19
C VAL A 168 37.07 -0.67 0.22
N SER A 169 35.87 -0.51 -0.33
CA SER A 169 35.60 0.48 -1.37
C SER A 169 34.12 0.89 -1.42
N SER A 170 33.77 1.88 -2.25
CA SER A 170 32.38 2.39 -2.36
C SER A 170 31.52 1.60 -3.34
N GLU A 171 32.12 0.64 -4.04
CA GLU A 171 31.52 -0.27 -5.00
C GLU A 171 30.80 -1.45 -4.31
N TYR A 172 30.06 -2.21 -5.11
CA TYR A 172 29.22 -3.32 -4.65
C TYR A 172 29.68 -4.66 -5.23
N ASP A 173 29.45 -5.73 -4.46
CA ASP A 173 29.71 -7.13 -4.87
C ASP A 173 28.45 -7.81 -5.43
N TYR A 174 27.28 -7.43 -4.91
CA TYR A 174 25.99 -8.00 -5.27
C TYR A 174 24.96 -6.88 -5.45
N VAL A 175 24.15 -7.00 -6.50
CA VAL A 175 22.98 -6.18 -6.72
C VAL A 175 21.74 -7.07 -6.66
N TYR A 176 20.69 -6.58 -6.03
CA TYR A 176 19.41 -7.25 -5.93
C TYR A 176 18.31 -6.35 -6.48
N PHE A 177 17.49 -6.91 -7.36
CA PHE A 177 16.30 -6.24 -7.85
C PHE A 177 15.07 -7.03 -7.40
N ARG A 178 14.13 -6.36 -6.73
CA ARG A 178 12.89 -6.97 -6.24
C ARG A 178 11.68 -6.17 -6.63
N ILE A 179 10.59 -6.88 -6.88
CA ILE A 179 9.26 -6.30 -7.10
C ILE A 179 8.34 -6.84 -6.01
N TYR A 180 7.65 -5.92 -5.34
CA TYR A 180 6.64 -6.24 -4.34
C TYR A 180 5.29 -5.68 -4.77
N GLU A 181 4.22 -6.42 -4.49
CA GLU A 181 2.86 -5.87 -4.45
C GLU A 181 2.84 -4.78 -3.36
N LEU A 182 2.53 -3.53 -3.73
CA LEU A 182 2.69 -2.39 -2.82
C LEU A 182 1.79 -2.53 -1.58
N ALA A 183 0.52 -2.89 -1.80
CA ALA A 183 -0.50 -2.95 -0.77
C ALA A 183 -0.17 -3.93 0.37
N THR A 184 0.33 -5.10 -0.01
CA THR A 184 0.54 -6.22 0.91
C THR A 184 2.01 -6.39 1.29
N GLY A 185 2.93 -5.81 0.52
CA GLY A 185 4.36 -6.09 0.59
C GLY A 185 4.73 -7.53 0.24
N ARG A 186 3.87 -8.23 -0.53
CA ARG A 186 4.13 -9.59 -1.02
C ARG A 186 5.17 -9.53 -2.15
N LEU A 187 6.22 -10.32 -2.05
CA LEU A 187 7.23 -10.44 -3.11
C LEU A 187 6.63 -11.09 -4.37
N LYS A 188 6.76 -10.44 -5.52
CA LYS A 188 6.31 -10.92 -6.84
C LYS A 188 7.49 -11.38 -7.71
N TYR A 189 8.65 -10.73 -7.57
CA TYR A 189 9.84 -11.05 -8.36
C TYR A 189 11.11 -10.72 -7.57
N GLU A 190 12.15 -11.51 -7.81
CA GLU A 190 13.49 -11.30 -7.29
C GLU A 190 14.53 -11.72 -8.33
N GLU A 191 15.54 -10.88 -8.51
CA GLU A 191 16.75 -11.17 -9.26
C GLU A 191 17.97 -10.85 -8.40
N GLU A 192 18.88 -11.82 -8.29
CA GLU A 192 20.17 -11.67 -7.62
C GLU A 192 21.26 -11.65 -8.67
N ILE A 193 22.07 -10.59 -8.69
CA ILE A 193 23.01 -10.29 -9.75
C ILE A 193 24.41 -10.18 -9.14
N GLU A 194 25.25 -11.15 -9.49
CA GLU A 194 26.66 -11.24 -9.08
C GLU A 194 27.56 -10.58 -10.15
N ILE A 195 27.76 -9.27 -10.03
CA ILE A 195 28.69 -8.49 -10.86
C ILE A 195 29.56 -7.68 -9.90
N TYR A 196 30.88 -7.88 -9.93
CA TYR A 196 31.78 -7.27 -8.97
C TYR A 196 33.14 -6.88 -9.59
N PRO A 197 33.74 -5.76 -9.16
CA PRO A 197 33.08 -4.64 -8.47
C PRO A 197 32.11 -3.91 -9.41
N CYS A 198 30.99 -3.42 -8.89
CA CYS A 198 30.01 -2.72 -9.72
C CYS A 198 29.40 -1.48 -9.08
N ILE A 199 28.74 -0.68 -9.91
CA ILE A 199 27.89 0.45 -9.52
C ILE A 199 26.54 0.29 -10.23
N PRO A 200 25.43 0.11 -9.49
CA PRO A 200 24.09 0.15 -10.06
C PRO A 200 23.64 1.60 -10.33
N SER A 201 22.85 1.80 -11.39
CA SER A 201 22.14 3.05 -11.66
C SER A 201 20.88 3.20 -10.82
N ASP A 202 20.23 4.37 -10.90
CA ASP A 202 18.84 4.53 -10.45
C ASP A 202 17.87 3.72 -11.32
N LEU A 203 16.67 3.46 -10.80
CA LEU A 203 15.58 2.80 -11.51
C LEU A 203 14.84 3.79 -12.41
N THR A 204 14.54 3.36 -13.64
CA THR A 204 13.62 4.05 -14.55
C THR A 204 12.40 3.17 -14.81
N VAL A 205 11.21 3.75 -14.77
CA VAL A 205 9.95 3.06 -15.06
C VAL A 205 9.30 3.71 -16.27
N GLY A 206 8.89 2.92 -17.24
CA GLY A 206 8.25 3.43 -18.45
C GLY A 206 7.84 2.34 -19.43
N ASP A 207 6.89 2.66 -20.30
CA ASP A 207 6.41 1.79 -21.38
C ASP A 207 7.42 1.78 -22.54
N PHE A 208 8.48 0.97 -22.41
CA PHE A 208 9.56 0.87 -23.38
C PHE A 208 9.17 -0.05 -24.54
N THR A 209 8.36 -1.07 -24.28
CA THR A 209 7.85 -2.02 -25.29
C THR A 209 6.69 -1.46 -26.10
N LYS A 210 6.00 -0.43 -25.59
CA LYS A 210 4.82 0.21 -26.20
C LYS A 210 3.59 -0.70 -26.23
N ASP A 211 3.48 -1.59 -25.25
CA ASP A 211 2.31 -2.45 -25.04
C ASP A 211 1.30 -1.85 -24.05
N GLY A 212 1.68 -0.74 -23.39
CA GLY A 212 0.86 -0.03 -22.42
C GLY A 212 1.06 -0.50 -20.96
N ILE A 213 1.88 -1.51 -20.72
CA ILE A 213 2.32 -1.95 -19.40
C ILE A 213 3.76 -1.44 -19.19
N PRO A 214 4.02 -0.57 -18.20
CA PRO A 214 5.36 -0.09 -17.92
C PRO A 214 6.34 -1.21 -17.56
N GLU A 215 7.56 -1.10 -18.10
CA GLU A 215 8.72 -1.88 -17.69
C GLU A 215 9.60 -1.12 -16.71
N VAL A 216 10.55 -1.85 -16.12
CA VAL A 216 11.59 -1.32 -15.25
C VAL A 216 12.95 -1.46 -15.92
N HIS A 217 13.69 -0.38 -16.04
CA HIS A 217 15.06 -0.35 -16.55
C HIS A 217 16.06 0.08 -15.47
N PHE A 218 17.20 -0.60 -15.45
CA PHE A 218 18.39 -0.18 -14.73
C PHE A 218 19.64 -0.73 -15.42
N THR A 219 20.78 -0.11 -15.12
CA THR A 219 22.08 -0.51 -15.64
C THR A 219 23.01 -0.81 -14.46
N ILE A 220 23.81 -1.87 -14.59
CA ILE A 220 24.92 -2.16 -13.68
C ILE A 220 26.22 -1.94 -14.44
N THR A 221 27.05 -1.02 -13.96
CA THR A 221 28.38 -0.80 -14.51
C THR A 221 29.39 -1.63 -13.73
N MET A 222 29.95 -2.67 -14.38
CA MET A 222 31.09 -3.40 -13.84
C MET A 222 32.36 -2.58 -14.04
N LEU A 223 33.15 -2.47 -12.98
CA LEU A 223 34.43 -1.80 -12.98
C LEU A 223 35.55 -2.84 -12.99
N ALA A 224 36.46 -2.72 -13.95
CA ALA A 224 37.69 -3.51 -13.99
C ALA A 224 38.89 -2.57 -14.05
N ALA A 225 40.08 -3.09 -13.73
CA ALA A 225 41.28 -2.28 -13.52
C ALA A 225 41.64 -1.33 -14.68
N SER A 226 41.18 -1.61 -15.90
CA SER A 226 41.47 -0.82 -17.10
C SER A 226 40.26 -0.55 -18.01
N ASN A 227 39.07 -1.00 -17.65
CA ASN A 227 37.86 -0.87 -18.46
C ASN A 227 36.60 -0.97 -17.60
N SER A 228 35.47 -0.53 -18.15
CA SER A 228 34.15 -0.77 -17.59
C SER A 228 33.27 -1.48 -18.62
N ALA A 229 32.24 -2.16 -18.13
CA ALA A 229 31.22 -2.77 -18.97
C ALA A 229 29.84 -2.51 -18.36
N ASP A 230 28.91 -2.06 -19.19
CA ASP A 230 27.53 -1.81 -18.78
C ASP A 230 26.66 -3.04 -19.10
N PHE A 231 25.82 -3.39 -18.14
CA PHE A 231 24.85 -4.46 -18.20
C PHE A 231 23.47 -3.85 -17.98
N ASP A 232 22.68 -3.71 -19.05
CA ASP A 232 21.31 -3.23 -18.94
C ASP A 232 20.35 -4.38 -18.59
N TYR A 233 19.36 -4.03 -17.79
CA TYR A 233 18.26 -4.89 -17.38
C TYR A 233 16.97 -4.18 -17.76
N ILE A 234 16.08 -4.88 -18.47
CA ILE A 234 14.71 -4.41 -18.70
C ILE A 234 13.78 -5.51 -18.21
N ILE A 235 13.13 -5.28 -17.08
CA ILE A 235 12.20 -6.23 -16.48
C ILE A 235 10.80 -5.90 -16.97
N SER A 236 10.15 -6.87 -17.61
CA SER A 236 8.81 -6.75 -18.20
C SER A 236 7.92 -7.88 -17.69
N PHE A 237 6.64 -7.59 -17.50
CA PHE A 237 5.63 -8.59 -17.15
C PHE A 237 4.97 -9.14 -18.41
N GLN A 238 5.21 -10.41 -18.71
CA GLN A 238 4.71 -11.02 -19.93
C GLN A 238 4.31 -12.47 -19.66
N ASP A 239 3.19 -12.89 -20.26
CA ASP A 239 2.64 -14.23 -20.06
C ASP A 239 2.38 -14.61 -18.59
N GLY A 240 2.12 -13.61 -17.73
CA GLY A 240 1.84 -13.80 -16.30
C GLY A 240 3.08 -13.86 -15.40
N GLU A 241 4.28 -13.61 -15.94
CA GLU A 241 5.53 -13.66 -15.18
C GLU A 241 6.45 -12.48 -15.51
N PHE A 242 7.23 -12.04 -14.52
CA PHE A 242 8.29 -11.05 -14.73
C PHE A 242 9.53 -11.72 -15.32
N ARG A 243 10.11 -11.09 -16.35
CA ARG A 243 11.35 -11.54 -16.98
C ARG A 243 12.22 -10.40 -17.46
N ASN A 244 13.54 -10.59 -17.40
CA ASN A 244 14.48 -9.71 -18.07
C ASN A 244 14.43 -9.95 -19.59
N ILE A 245 13.98 -8.95 -20.35
CA ILE A 245 13.83 -9.01 -21.81
C ILE A 245 15.03 -8.41 -22.55
N TYR A 246 16.01 -7.87 -21.83
CA TYR A 246 17.25 -7.38 -22.42
C TYR A 246 18.28 -8.53 -22.51
N THR A 247 18.34 -9.17 -23.67
CA THR A 247 19.26 -10.28 -23.96
C THR A 247 20.35 -9.90 -24.96
N LEU A 248 21.43 -10.68 -25.01
CA LEU A 248 22.50 -10.54 -26.02
C LEU A 248 21.99 -10.58 -27.46
N GLU A 249 20.84 -11.22 -27.73
CA GLU A 249 20.22 -11.26 -29.06
C GLU A 249 19.55 -9.92 -29.42
N ASN A 250 18.96 -9.23 -28.44
CA ASN A 250 18.39 -7.89 -28.59
C ASN A 250 19.46 -6.77 -28.61
N ARG A 251 20.71 -7.04 -28.19
CA ARG A 251 21.83 -6.11 -28.40
C ARG A 251 22.06 -5.79 -29.88
N ILE A 252 21.83 -6.76 -30.78
CA ILE A 252 22.18 -6.60 -32.22
C ILE A 252 21.18 -5.66 -32.92
N SER A 253 19.91 -5.63 -32.49
CA SER A 253 18.90 -4.72 -33.03
C SER A 253 19.15 -3.25 -32.69
N ASP A 254 19.68 -2.94 -31.49
CA ASP A 254 19.97 -1.56 -31.06
C ASP A 254 21.34 -1.04 -31.50
N VAL A 255 22.29 -1.91 -31.83
CA VAL A 255 23.55 -1.50 -32.49
C VAL A 255 23.28 -0.87 -33.87
N GLY A 256 22.10 -1.12 -34.47
CA GLY A 256 21.63 -0.43 -35.67
C GLY A 256 21.27 1.04 -35.48
N TYR A 257 21.06 1.51 -34.23
CA TYR A 257 20.73 2.90 -33.91
C TYR A 257 21.85 3.65 -33.16
N PHE A 258 22.82 2.94 -32.56
CA PHE A 258 23.94 3.52 -31.82
C PHE A 258 25.27 3.65 -32.59
N MET A 259 25.32 3.32 -33.89
CA MET A 259 26.49 3.69 -34.73
C MET A 259 26.47 5.19 -35.09
N GLY A 260 26.65 6.02 -34.07
CA GLY A 260 27.00 7.44 -34.18
C GLY A 260 28.44 7.67 -33.72
N ILE A 261 29.38 7.49 -34.66
CA ILE A 261 30.69 8.18 -34.71
C ILE A 261 31.69 7.86 -33.59
N GLN A 262 32.69 7.03 -33.92
CA GLN A 262 34.01 7.13 -33.27
C GLN A 262 34.67 8.46 -33.67
N PRO A 263 35.16 9.29 -32.73
CA PRO A 263 36.11 10.33 -33.07
C PRO A 263 37.53 9.76 -33.04
N GLY A 264 38.13 9.61 -34.23
CA GLY A 264 39.58 9.64 -34.40
C GLY A 264 40.27 8.32 -34.74
N GLY A 265 40.57 8.13 -36.03
CA GLY A 265 41.52 7.16 -36.56
C GLY A 265 41.59 7.33 -38.08
N GLU A 266 42.73 7.81 -38.58
CA GLU A 266 42.93 8.49 -39.86
C GLU A 266 42.72 7.63 -41.14
N LEU A 267 42.57 8.37 -42.24
CA LEU A 267 42.31 8.00 -43.65
C LEU A 267 43.09 6.78 -44.20
#